data_AF-A0A8J3LFY4-F1
#
_entry.id   AF-A0A8J3LFY4-F1
#
_cell.length_a   1.000
_cell.length_b   1.000
_cell.length_c   1.000
_cell.angle_alpha   90.00
_cell.angle_beta   90.00
_cell.angle_gamma   90.00
#
_symmetry.space_group_name_H-M   'P 1'
#
loop_
_entity.id
_entity.type
_entity.pdbx_description
1 polymer ?
#
loop_
_entity_poly.entity_id
_entity_poly.type
_entity_poly.pdbx_seq_one_letter_code
_entity_poly.pdbx_strand_id
1 'polypeptide(L)'
;MDMGETKSFYLADDVVAYLRTHENASAEVNRLVRRKIAQDAEAEAYQRHHGVPLTEERRRRARLWAREQLDAAAERAEHGSADRDELRRRMGWAA
;
A
#
# COMPACT_ATOMS: atom_id res chain seq x y z
N MET A 1 6.50 12.93 31.34
CA MET A 1 6.06 12.15 30.18
C MET A 1 4.91 12.91 29.56
N ASP A 2 5.12 13.47 28.38
CA ASP A 2 4.09 14.24 27.67
C ASP A 2 3.04 13.24 27.14
N MET A 3 1.84 13.23 27.73
CA MET A 3 0.74 12.42 27.23
C MET A 3 0.21 13.10 25.97
N GLY A 4 0.58 12.55 24.81
CA GLY A 4 0.14 13.07 23.51
C GLY A 4 -1.37 13.31 23.44
N GLU A 5 -1.75 14.35 22.71
CA GLU A 5 -3.15 14.77 22.54
C GLU A 5 -4.00 13.60 22.01
N THR A 6 -5.03 13.20 22.76
CA THR A 6 -5.96 12.14 22.35
C THR A 6 -7.12 12.76 21.58
N LYS A 7 -7.31 12.35 20.32
CA LYS A 7 -8.42 12.81 19.47
C LYS A 7 -9.38 11.66 19.17
N SER A 8 -10.67 11.96 19.17
CA SER A 8 -11.74 11.02 18.80
C SER A 8 -12.23 11.31 17.39
N PHE A 9 -12.52 10.27 16.61
CA PHE A 9 -13.02 10.37 15.24
C PHE A 9 -13.87 9.14 14.91
N TYR A 10 -14.72 9.27 13.90
CA TYR A 10 -15.51 8.17 13.37
C TYR A 10 -14.73 7.45 12.26
N LEU A 11 -14.83 6.12 12.23
CA LEU A 11 -14.22 5.26 11.23
C LEU A 11 -15.30 4.55 10.41
N ALA A 12 -14.99 4.28 9.15
CA ALA A 12 -15.82 3.44 8.30
C ALA A 12 -15.77 1.97 8.78
N ASP A 13 -16.83 1.21 8.50
CA ASP A 13 -17.01 -0.15 9.03
C ASP A 13 -15.92 -1.12 8.59
N ASP A 14 -15.39 -0.96 7.37
CA ASP A 14 -14.28 -1.75 6.84
C ASP A 14 -12.97 -1.48 7.60
N VAL A 15 -12.71 -0.22 7.96
CA VAL A 15 -11.56 0.16 8.79
C VAL A 15 -11.71 -0.39 10.20
N VAL A 16 -12.92 -0.35 10.77
CA VAL A 16 -13.20 -0.97 12.08
C VAL A 16 -12.97 -2.48 12.04
N ALA A 17 -13.43 -3.16 10.99
CA ALA A 17 -13.21 -4.59 10.80
C ALA A 17 -11.72 -4.94 10.72
N TYR A 18 -10.94 -4.16 9.97
CA TYR A 18 -9.48 -4.29 9.91
C TYR A 18 -8.80 -4.05 11.27
N LEU A 19 -9.17 -2.99 11.98
CA LEU A 19 -8.55 -2.69 13.29
C LEU A 19 -8.87 -3.75 14.34
N ARG A 20 -10.02 -4.42 14.25
CA ARG A 20 -10.39 -5.54 15.14
C ARG A 20 -9.50 -6.76 14.98
N THR A 21 -8.77 -6.91 13.87
CA THR A 21 -7.80 -8.00 13.71
C THR A 21 -6.45 -7.72 14.38
N HIS A 22 -6.29 -6.53 14.98
CA HIS A 22 -5.04 -6.10 15.61
C HIS A 22 -5.20 -6.03 17.13
N GLU A 23 -4.21 -6.55 17.86
CA GLU A 23 -4.20 -6.58 19.33
C GLU A 23 -4.24 -5.16 19.94
N ASN A 24 -3.64 -4.18 19.26
CA ASN A 24 -3.65 -2.78 19.67
C ASN A 24 -4.02 -1.86 18.49
N ALA A 25 -5.33 -1.63 18.33
CA ALA A 25 -5.87 -0.76 17.28
C ALA A 25 -5.30 0.67 17.34
N SER A 26 -5.11 1.25 18.52
CA SER A 26 -4.57 2.60 18.68
C SER A 26 -3.12 2.72 18.22
N ALA A 27 -2.30 1.68 18.47
CA ALA A 27 -0.94 1.63 17.98
C ALA A 27 -0.88 1.53 16.45
N GLU A 28 -1.77 0.73 15.86
CA GLU A 28 -1.83 0.57 14.40
C GLU A 28 -2.33 1.85 13.72
N VAL A 29 -3.35 2.52 14.27
CA VAL A 29 -3.78 3.84 13.78
C VAL A 29 -2.63 4.84 13.83
N ASN A 30 -1.91 4.94 14.94
CA ASN A 30 -0.77 5.85 15.07
C ASN A 30 0.34 5.54 14.06
N ARG A 31 0.60 4.26 13.80
CA ARG A 31 1.57 3.80 12.79
C ARG A 31 1.14 4.23 11.39
N LEU A 32 -0.12 4.02 11.02
CA LEU A 32 -0.66 4.40 9.72
C LEU A 32 -0.63 5.91 9.50
N VAL A 33 -1.02 6.70 10.51
CA VAL A 33 -0.97 8.17 10.47
C VAL A 33 0.47 8.65 10.28
N ARG A 34 1.44 8.13 11.03
CA ARG A 34 2.86 8.50 10.87
C ARG A 34 3.39 8.15 9.49
N ARG A 35 3.04 6.97 8.96
CA ARG A 35 3.40 6.57 7.59
C ARG A 35 2.82 7.55 6.56
N LYS A 36 1.56 7.95 6.71
CA LYS A 36 0.91 8.90 5.81
C LYS A 36 1.58 10.28 5.84
N ILE A 37 1.90 10.80 7.03
CA ILE A 37 2.65 12.05 7.19
C ILE A 37 4.01 11.98 6.48
N ALA A 38 4.75 10.88 6.64
CA ALA A 38 6.03 10.70 5.96
C ALA A 38 5.87 10.67 4.43
N GLN A 39 4.87 9.94 3.92
CA GLN A 39 4.56 9.90 2.48
C GLN A 39 4.16 11.26 1.93
N ASP A 40 3.39 12.04 2.68
CA ASP A 40 2.99 13.38 2.27
C ASP A 40 4.18 14.34 2.29
N ALA A 41 5.04 14.25 3.30
CA ALA A 41 6.29 15.02 3.36
C ALA A 41 7.24 14.68 2.20
N GLU A 42 7.36 13.39 1.83
CA GLU A 42 8.12 12.95 0.66
C GLU A 42 7.49 13.45 -0.64
N ALA A 43 6.15 13.38 -0.76
CA ALA A 43 5.44 13.89 -1.92
C ALA A 43 5.59 15.41 -2.08
N GLU A 44 5.55 16.16 -0.97
CA GLU A 44 5.81 17.60 -0.94
C GLU A 44 7.27 17.93 -1.26
N ALA A 45 8.22 17.18 -0.71
CA ALA A 45 9.64 17.35 -1.03
C ALA A 45 9.89 17.07 -2.50
N TYR A 46 9.30 16.00 -3.05
CA TYR A 46 9.37 15.68 -4.47
C TYR A 46 8.76 16.80 -5.33
N GLN A 47 7.60 17.34 -4.94
CA GLN A 47 6.99 18.48 -5.63
C GLN A 47 7.87 19.75 -5.58
N ARG A 48 8.49 20.04 -4.43
CA ARG A 48 9.41 21.18 -4.27
C ARG A 48 10.68 21.01 -5.11
N HIS A 49 11.24 19.80 -5.20
CA HIS A 49 12.47 19.53 -5.94
C HIS A 49 12.26 19.39 -7.45
N HIS A 50 11.12 18.87 -7.90
CA HIS A 50 10.86 18.61 -9.31
C HIS A 50 9.92 19.61 -9.98
N GLY A 51 9.39 20.60 -9.25
CA GLY A 51 8.68 21.78 -9.78
C GLY A 51 7.39 21.51 -10.55
N VAL A 52 7.03 20.25 -10.78
CA VAL A 52 5.82 19.86 -11.51
C VAL A 52 4.84 19.31 -10.49
N PRO A 53 3.81 20.07 -10.08
CA PRO A 53 2.73 19.50 -9.29
C PRO A 53 2.19 18.26 -10.02
N LEU A 54 1.91 17.19 -9.27
CA LEU A 54 1.22 16.02 -9.82
C LEU A 54 -0.18 16.48 -10.23
N THR A 55 -0.29 16.89 -11.50
CA THR A 55 -1.55 17.27 -12.13
C THR A 55 -2.52 16.10 -12.02
N GLU A 56 -3.83 16.38 -12.02
CA GLU A 56 -4.84 15.31 -12.02
C GLU A 56 -4.59 14.28 -13.12
N GLU A 57 -4.14 14.72 -14.29
CA GLU A 57 -3.78 13.87 -15.42
C GLU A 57 -2.61 12.91 -15.10
N ARG A 58 -1.56 13.38 -14.41
CA ARG A 58 -0.46 12.50 -13.97
C ARG A 58 -0.93 11.51 -12.91
N ARG A 59 -1.79 11.92 -11.98
CA ARG A 59 -2.40 11.01 -10.99
C ARG A 59 -3.27 9.96 -11.68
N ARG A 60 -4.05 10.35 -12.68
CA ARG A 60 -4.88 9.44 -13.49
C ARG A 60 -4.03 8.38 -14.19
N ARG A 61 -2.93 8.79 -14.83
CA ARG A 61 -1.99 7.85 -15.46
C ARG A 61 -1.31 6.92 -14.45
N ALA A 62 -0.89 7.44 -13.30
CA ALA A 62 -0.29 6.60 -12.25
C ALA A 62 -1.29 5.56 -11.72
N ARG A 63 -2.57 5.91 -11.57
CA ARG A 63 -3.63 4.96 -11.18
C ARG A 63 -3.86 3.89 -12.25
N LEU A 64 -3.90 4.27 -13.53
CA LEU A 64 -4.04 3.32 -14.64
C LEU A 64 -2.86 2.35 -14.69
N TRP A 65 -1.64 2.85 -14.58
CA TRP A 65 -0.46 2.01 -14.52
C TRP A 65 -0.48 1.06 -13.33
N ALA A 66 -0.84 1.54 -12.13
CA ALA A 66 -0.96 0.68 -10.94
C ALA A 66 -2.03 -0.40 -11.13
N ARG A 67 -3.14 -0.09 -11.82
CA ARG A 67 -4.18 -1.06 -12.16
C ARG A 67 -3.65 -2.13 -13.10
N GLU A 68 -2.95 -1.76 -14.17
CA GLU A 68 -2.32 -2.70 -15.11
C GLU A 68 -1.33 -3.63 -14.39
N GLN A 69 -0.54 -3.11 -13.44
CA GLN A 69 0.39 -3.94 -12.67
C GLN A 69 -0.34 -4.95 -11.77
N LEU A 70 -1.46 -4.55 -11.16
CA LEU A 70 -2.28 -5.43 -10.32
C LEU A 70 -2.99 -6.49 -11.16
N ASP A 71 -3.54 -6.13 -12.31
CA ASP A 71 -4.21 -7.07 -13.22
C ASP A 71 -3.19 -8.08 -13.76
N ALA A 72 -1.99 -7.64 -14.18
CA ALA A 72 -0.90 -8.54 -14.58
C ALA A 72 -0.37 -9.42 -13.42
N ALA A 73 -0.46 -8.95 -12.16
CA ALA A 73 -0.13 -9.76 -10.99
C ALA A 73 -1.23 -10.80 -10.70
N ALA A 74 -2.50 -10.44 -10.89
CA ALA A 74 -3.64 -11.33 -10.75
C ALA A 74 -3.62 -12.44 -11.82
N GLU A 75 -3.39 -12.10 -13.10
CA GLU A 75 -3.22 -13.08 -14.18
C GLU A 75 -2.07 -14.06 -13.89
N ARG A 76 -0.92 -13.55 -13.42
CA ARG A 76 0.20 -14.41 -12.99
C ARG A 76 -0.14 -15.28 -11.77
N ALA A 77 -1.00 -14.81 -10.87
CA ALA A 77 -1.45 -15.60 -9.73
C ALA A 77 -2.45 -16.68 -10.14
N GLU A 78 -3.35 -16.39 -11.09
CA GLU A 78 -4.30 -17.35 -11.68
C GLU A 78 -3.59 -18.41 -12.54
N HIS A 79 -2.54 -18.04 -13.27
CA HIS A 79 -1.64 -18.97 -13.97
C HIS A 79 -0.57 -19.59 -13.04
N GLY A 80 -0.52 -19.18 -11.77
CA GLY A 80 0.58 -19.43 -10.83
C GLY A 80 0.76 -20.88 -10.39
N SER A 81 -0.17 -21.80 -10.69
CA SER A 81 0.08 -23.23 -10.49
C SER A 81 0.91 -23.84 -11.63
N ALA A 82 0.75 -23.37 -12.87
CA ALA A 82 1.49 -23.88 -14.02
C ALA A 82 2.95 -23.37 -14.01
N ASP A 83 3.15 -22.09 -13.69
CA ASP A 83 4.46 -21.44 -13.78
C ASP A 83 5.37 -21.78 -12.58
N ARG A 84 4.79 -22.03 -11.39
CA ARG A 84 5.56 -22.38 -10.19
C ARG A 84 6.20 -23.78 -10.28
N ASP A 85 5.48 -24.78 -10.78
CA ASP A 85 6.01 -26.14 -10.95
C ASP A 85 6.97 -26.22 -12.15
N GLU A 86 6.77 -25.40 -13.18
CA GLU A 86 7.70 -25.26 -14.30
C GLU A 86 9.00 -24.55 -13.88
N LEU A 87 8.93 -23.48 -13.08
CA LEU A 87 10.09 -22.83 -12.46
C LEU A 87 10.84 -23.76 -11.50
N ARG A 88 10.14 -24.55 -10.68
CA ARG A 88 10.78 -25.54 -9.79
C ARG A 88 11.52 -26.62 -10.57
N ARG A 89 10.93 -27.13 -11.67
CA ARG A 89 11.59 -28.08 -12.57
C ARG A 89 12.80 -27.45 -13.27
N ARG A 90 12.68 -26.22 -13.76
CA ARG A 90 13.77 -25.52 -14.47
C ARG A 90 14.94 -25.12 -13.58
N MET A 91 14.68 -24.85 -12.30
CA MET A 91 15.72 -24.54 -11.30
C MET A 91 16.37 -25.79 -10.70
N GLY A 92 15.89 -26.99 -11.04
CA GLY A 92 16.40 -28.25 -10.48
C GLY A 92 15.96 -28.52 -9.03
N TRP A 93 14.87 -27.90 -8.58
CA TRP A 93 14.29 -28.03 -7.23
C TRP A 93 13.13 -29.04 -7.19
N ALA A 94 13.01 -29.87 -8.23
CA ALA A 94 12.16 -31.05 -8.22
C ALA A 94 12.99 -32.23 -7.68
N ALA A 95 12.48 -32.86 -6.61
CA ALA A 95 13.02 -34.12 -6.09
C ALA A 95 12.88 -35.25 -7.13
#